data_AF-A0A396MWM2-F1
#
_entry.id   AF-A0A396MWM2-F1
#
_cell.length_a   1.000
_cell.length_b   1.000
_cell.length_c   1.000
_cell.angle_alpha   90.00
_cell.angle_beta   90.00
_cell.angle_gamma   90.00
#
_symmetry.space_group_name_H-M   'P 1'
#
loop_
_entity.id
_entity.type
_entity.pdbx_description
1 polymer ?
#
loop_
_entity_poly.entity_id
_entity_poly.type
_entity_poly.pdbx_seq_one_letter_code
_entity_poly.pdbx_strand_id
1 'polypeptide(L)'
;MNFETLISDFGIYLEKQGHAAITIRVYSCSVRLFFSHYNSLSVEHLQSYRRWLLECYKPSTVNTRILGMNRFLDFMQNRGLLDNEKANFQSPISAPTDSLRITPTGHYRLRPIREQKHTYLDTVISQKDYDRLKRRLKKDENYFWYFIVRFLASTGARVSELRQIKMEDLQLGYLDLYSKGGKIRRLFFPRSLCGEAIPYFASRGIDSGFLFLTRRRTCISARAIEMQLKTIAKRYQINPATMYPHSFRHRYAINFLKRFNDISLLADLLGHDSIETTRIYLMKSSQEQQTVIDRVVTW
;
A
#
# COMPACT_ATOMS: atom_id res chain seq x y z
N MET A 1 -29.95 20.32 -3.87
CA MET A 1 -28.48 20.40 -4.02
C MET A 1 -28.05 19.31 -5.01
N ASN A 2 -27.31 19.63 -6.07
CA ASN A 2 -26.85 18.64 -7.04
C ASN A 2 -25.84 17.69 -6.36
N PHE A 3 -25.98 16.38 -6.57
CA PHE A 3 -25.09 15.36 -5.99
C PHE A 3 -23.62 15.59 -6.36
N GLU A 4 -23.34 16.02 -7.59
CA GLU A 4 -21.97 16.32 -8.03
C GLU A 4 -21.37 17.50 -7.28
N THR A 5 -22.16 18.53 -7.01
CA THR A 5 -21.75 19.67 -6.18
C THR A 5 -21.46 19.21 -4.75
N LEU A 6 -22.28 18.34 -4.18
CA LEU A 6 -22.07 17.79 -2.83
C LEU A 6 -20.77 16.97 -2.74
N ILE A 7 -20.45 16.16 -3.76
CA ILE A 7 -19.20 15.40 -3.81
C ILE A 7 -17.98 16.33 -3.99
N SER A 8 -18.11 17.39 -4.80
CA SER A 8 -17.06 18.40 -4.97
C SER A 8 -16.77 19.11 -3.64
N ASP A 9 -17.80 19.55 -2.94
CA ASP A 9 -17.70 20.19 -1.62
C ASP A 9 -17.08 19.27 -0.58
N PHE A 10 -17.45 17.98 -0.60
CA PHE A 10 -16.81 16.97 0.25
C PHE A 10 -15.32 16.81 -0.06
N GLY A 11 -14.93 16.88 -1.33
CA GLY A 11 -13.53 16.89 -1.75
C GLY A 11 -12.75 18.05 -1.16
N ILE A 12 -13.30 19.27 -1.26
CA ILE A 12 -12.72 20.50 -0.68
C ILE A 12 -12.62 20.38 0.84
N TYR A 13 -13.65 19.83 1.50
CA TYR A 13 -13.60 19.56 2.94
C TYR A 13 -12.43 18.65 3.32
N LEU A 14 -12.21 17.56 2.59
CA LEU A 14 -11.10 16.64 2.87
C LEU A 14 -9.73 17.26 2.57
N GLU A 15 -9.64 18.10 1.53
CA GLU A 15 -8.42 18.84 1.21
C GLU A 15 -8.03 19.80 2.33
N LYS A 16 -8.99 20.55 2.88
CA LYS A 16 -8.79 21.41 4.07
C LYS A 16 -8.31 20.64 5.30
N GLN A 17 -8.65 19.35 5.40
CA GLN A 17 -8.18 18.44 6.45
C GLN A 17 -6.80 17.81 6.13
N GLY A 18 -6.14 18.23 5.04
CA GLY A 18 -4.80 17.79 4.67
C GLY A 18 -4.72 16.42 3.98
N HIS A 19 -5.85 15.83 3.58
CA HIS A 19 -5.87 14.56 2.87
C HIS A 19 -5.19 14.66 1.49
N ALA A 20 -4.51 13.60 1.05
CA ALA A 20 -3.91 13.56 -0.27
C ALA A 20 -4.97 13.41 -1.37
N ALA A 21 -4.75 13.95 -2.56
CA ALA A 21 -5.68 13.87 -3.69
C ALA A 21 -6.14 12.43 -4.01
N ILE A 22 -5.24 11.44 -3.88
CA ILE A 22 -5.59 10.03 -4.05
C ILE A 22 -6.58 9.53 -2.98
N THR A 23 -6.38 9.93 -1.72
CA THR A 23 -7.25 9.58 -0.60
C THR A 23 -8.62 10.23 -0.78
N ILE A 24 -8.65 11.50 -1.18
CA ILE A 24 -9.89 12.23 -1.50
C ILE A 24 -10.67 11.47 -2.57
N ARG A 25 -10.01 11.12 -3.69
CA ARG A 25 -10.64 10.34 -4.76
C ARG A 25 -11.22 9.02 -4.27
N VAL A 26 -10.47 8.27 -3.45
CA VAL A 26 -10.94 6.98 -2.90
C VAL A 26 -12.16 7.17 -2.00
N TYR A 27 -12.17 8.20 -1.14
CA TYR A 27 -13.31 8.49 -0.28
C TYR A 27 -14.52 8.95 -1.09
N SER A 28 -14.35 9.85 -2.05
CA SER A 28 -15.41 10.28 -2.96
C SER A 28 -15.99 9.10 -3.75
N CYS A 29 -15.17 8.18 -4.26
CA CYS A 29 -15.65 6.96 -4.91
C CYS A 29 -16.45 6.07 -3.95
N SER A 30 -16.08 6.00 -2.67
CA SER A 30 -16.83 5.23 -1.66
C SER A 30 -18.23 5.81 -1.45
N VAL A 31 -18.33 7.14 -1.40
CA VAL A 31 -19.62 7.86 -1.30
C VAL A 31 -20.46 7.67 -2.56
N ARG A 32 -19.88 7.86 -3.74
CA ARG A 32 -20.56 7.61 -5.02
C ARG A 32 -21.14 6.21 -5.11
N LEU A 33 -20.38 5.22 -4.63
CA LEU A 33 -20.86 3.85 -4.61
C LEU A 33 -22.01 3.66 -3.63
N PHE A 34 -22.00 4.27 -2.45
CA PHE A 34 -23.17 4.20 -1.57
C PHE A 34 -24.43 4.74 -2.27
N PHE A 35 -24.31 5.91 -2.90
CA PHE A 35 -25.43 6.57 -3.59
C PHE A 35 -25.83 5.91 -4.91
N SER A 36 -25.03 4.97 -5.46
CA SER A 36 -25.48 4.14 -6.58
C SER A 36 -26.40 3.00 -6.14
N HIS A 37 -26.44 2.68 -4.84
CA HIS A 37 -27.33 1.66 -4.26
C HIS A 37 -28.52 2.27 -3.51
N TYR A 38 -28.34 3.44 -2.89
CA TYR A 38 -29.33 4.05 -2.03
C TYR A 38 -29.56 5.52 -2.38
N ASN A 39 -30.83 5.91 -2.57
CA ASN A 39 -31.20 7.28 -2.93
C ASN A 39 -31.21 8.24 -1.74
N SER A 40 -31.09 7.73 -0.51
CA SER A 40 -31.11 8.55 0.71
C SER A 40 -30.14 8.01 1.76
N LEU A 41 -29.74 8.88 2.68
CA LEU A 41 -28.88 8.54 3.80
C LEU A 41 -29.75 8.21 5.03
N SER A 42 -29.78 6.93 5.42
CA SER A 42 -30.50 6.46 6.61
C SER A 42 -29.68 5.41 7.36
N VAL A 43 -30.03 5.17 8.63
CA VAL A 43 -29.41 4.11 9.44
C VAL A 43 -29.55 2.75 8.75
N GLU A 44 -30.74 2.45 8.26
CA GLU A 44 -31.06 1.20 7.56
C GLU A 44 -30.20 1.03 6.30
N HIS A 45 -30.07 2.08 5.48
CA HIS A 45 -29.25 2.04 4.28
C HIS A 45 -27.76 1.86 4.61
N LEU A 46 -27.25 2.52 5.66
CA LEU A 46 -25.87 2.34 6.10
C LEU A 46 -25.59 0.90 6.57
N GLN A 47 -26.53 0.31 7.33
CA GLN A 47 -26.41 -1.08 7.79
C GLN A 47 -26.45 -2.06 6.62
N SER A 48 -27.41 -1.91 5.71
CA SER A 48 -27.55 -2.76 4.52
C SER A 48 -26.36 -2.61 3.57
N TYR A 49 -25.84 -1.40 3.39
CA TYR A 49 -24.62 -1.16 2.63
C TYR A 49 -23.41 -1.89 3.22
N ARG A 50 -23.25 -1.87 4.55
CA ARG A 50 -22.15 -2.61 5.20
C ARG A 50 -22.27 -4.12 5.00
N ARG A 51 -23.48 -4.69 5.10
CA ARG A 51 -23.72 -6.12 4.84
C ARG A 51 -23.35 -6.47 3.39
N TRP A 52 -23.83 -5.68 2.43
CA TRP A 52 -23.51 -5.86 1.02
C TRP A 52 -22.00 -5.74 0.73
N LEU A 53 -21.31 -4.79 1.37
CA LEU A 53 -19.85 -4.66 1.23
C LEU A 53 -19.12 -5.92 1.72
N LEU A 54 -19.56 -6.52 2.81
CA LEU A 54 -18.98 -7.75 3.37
C LEU A 54 -19.17 -8.97 2.44
N GLU A 55 -20.28 -9.04 1.72
CA GLU A 55 -20.56 -10.11 0.76
C GLU A 55 -19.71 -9.97 -0.52
N CYS A 56 -19.48 -8.72 -0.96
CA CYS A 56 -18.88 -8.47 -2.27
C CYS A 56 -17.37 -8.23 -2.25
N TYR A 57 -16.78 -7.86 -1.10
CA TYR A 57 -15.40 -7.37 -1.05
C TYR A 57 -14.58 -7.95 0.10
N LYS A 58 -13.27 -8.02 -0.13
CA LYS A 58 -12.30 -8.36 0.92
C LYS A 58 -12.32 -7.33 2.05
N PRO A 59 -12.07 -7.73 3.32
CA PRO A 59 -12.26 -6.82 4.47
C PRO A 59 -11.44 -5.54 4.43
N SER A 60 -10.23 -5.54 3.84
CA SER A 60 -9.42 -4.32 3.65
C SER A 60 -10.10 -3.29 2.74
N THR A 61 -10.74 -3.75 1.67
CA THR A 61 -11.55 -2.91 0.77
C THR A 61 -12.79 -2.40 1.48
N VAL A 62 -13.47 -3.25 2.24
CA VAL A 62 -14.64 -2.86 3.03
C VAL A 62 -14.27 -1.76 4.04
N ASN A 63 -13.17 -1.93 4.78
CA ASN A 63 -12.69 -0.95 5.74
C ASN A 63 -12.33 0.39 5.10
N THR A 64 -11.74 0.37 3.89
CA THR A 64 -11.43 1.60 3.15
C THR A 64 -12.71 2.36 2.77
N ARG A 65 -13.75 1.64 2.34
CA ARG A 65 -15.05 2.23 1.96
C ARG A 65 -15.85 2.72 3.15
N ILE A 66 -15.87 1.95 4.23
CA ILE A 66 -16.41 2.34 5.53
C ILE A 66 -15.76 3.64 6.01
N LEU A 67 -14.43 3.75 5.90
CA LEU A 67 -13.72 4.97 6.29
C LEU A 67 -14.12 6.16 5.42
N GLY A 68 -14.21 5.99 4.10
CA GLY A 68 -14.70 7.03 3.19
C GLY A 68 -16.10 7.51 3.54
N MET A 69 -17.02 6.57 3.80
CA MET A 69 -18.38 6.89 4.26
C MET A 69 -18.39 7.61 5.60
N ASN A 70 -17.59 7.16 6.57
CA ASN A 70 -17.50 7.84 7.88
C ASN A 70 -17.01 9.28 7.76
N ARG A 71 -16.05 9.56 6.87
CA ARG A 71 -15.61 10.93 6.61
C ARG A 71 -16.68 11.78 5.97
N PHE A 72 -17.51 11.19 5.12
CA PHE A 72 -18.65 11.87 4.53
C PHE A 72 -19.73 12.17 5.57
N LEU A 73 -20.00 11.24 6.49
CA LEU A 73 -20.92 11.47 7.62
C LEU A 73 -20.43 12.63 8.51
N ASP A 74 -19.13 12.70 8.80
CA ASP A 74 -18.56 13.85 9.53
C ASP A 74 -18.74 15.17 8.77
N PHE A 75 -18.56 15.16 7.45
CA PHE A 75 -18.77 16.33 6.61
C PHE A 75 -20.22 16.79 6.62
N MET A 76 -21.17 15.86 6.52
CA MET A 76 -22.61 16.15 6.59
C MET A 76 -22.99 16.73 7.96
N GLN A 77 -22.44 16.17 9.06
CA GLN A 77 -22.64 16.73 10.41
C GLN A 77 -22.09 18.15 10.52
N ASN A 78 -20.86 18.39 10.03
CA ASN A 78 -20.23 19.71 10.10
C ASN A 78 -20.96 20.79 9.30
N ARG A 79 -21.76 20.39 8.30
CA ARG A 79 -22.65 21.30 7.56
C ARG A 79 -24.04 21.46 8.21
N GLY A 80 -24.32 20.79 9.32
CA GLY A 80 -25.65 20.76 9.93
C GLY A 80 -26.69 20.05 9.05
N LEU A 81 -26.25 19.22 8.09
CA LEU A 81 -27.14 18.53 7.14
C LEU A 81 -27.64 17.18 7.67
N LEU A 82 -27.23 16.81 8.89
CA LEU A 82 -27.75 15.65 9.61
C LEU A 82 -28.76 16.04 10.70
N ASP A 83 -28.82 17.32 11.06
CA ASP A 83 -29.80 17.87 11.99
C ASP A 83 -31.03 18.36 11.20
N ASN A 84 -32.20 18.24 11.83
CA ASN A 84 -33.56 18.58 11.36
C ASN A 84 -34.36 17.39 10.83
N GLU A 85 -35.14 16.78 11.74
CA GLU A 85 -36.55 16.31 11.64
C GLU A 85 -37.11 15.66 10.36
N LYS A 86 -36.29 15.40 9.33
CA LYS A 86 -36.68 14.80 8.04
C LYS A 86 -35.70 13.74 7.53
N ALA A 87 -34.66 13.44 8.29
CA ALA A 87 -33.99 12.16 8.20
C ALA A 87 -34.55 11.29 9.32
N ASN A 88 -35.07 10.11 9.00
CA ASN A 88 -35.50 9.08 9.95
C ASN A 88 -34.31 8.60 10.82
N PHE A 89 -33.81 9.47 11.70
CA PHE A 89 -32.84 9.19 12.76
C PHE A 89 -33.54 9.10 14.12
N GLN A 90 -34.85 8.87 14.15
CA GLN A 90 -35.50 8.33 15.33
C GLN A 90 -34.91 6.94 15.58
N SER A 91 -34.18 6.82 16.69
CA SER A 91 -33.72 5.53 17.20
C SER A 91 -34.91 4.58 17.34
N PRO A 92 -34.89 3.37 16.77
CA PRO A 92 -35.53 2.26 17.46
C PRO A 92 -34.76 2.09 18.76
N ILE A 93 -35.49 2.19 19.86
CA ILE A 93 -35.06 1.92 21.23
C ILE A 93 -34.62 0.45 21.30
N SER A 94 -33.40 0.13 20.85
CA SER A 94 -32.70 -1.14 21.08
C SER A 94 -31.34 -1.20 20.36
N ALA A 95 -30.30 -0.90 21.13
CA ALA A 95 -28.89 -1.31 21.00
C ALA A 95 -28.01 -0.80 19.83
N PRO A 96 -26.74 -0.42 20.10
CA PRO A 96 -25.72 -0.32 19.07
C PRO A 96 -25.45 -1.71 18.50
N THR A 97 -25.98 -1.99 17.30
CA THR A 97 -25.66 -3.21 16.56
C THR A 97 -24.16 -3.24 16.21
N ASP A 98 -23.57 -4.42 16.06
CA ASP A 98 -22.17 -4.67 15.64
C ASP A 98 -21.72 -3.92 14.36
N SER A 99 -22.64 -3.31 13.62
CA SER A 99 -22.44 -2.59 12.37
C SER A 99 -22.20 -1.09 12.53
N LEU A 100 -22.77 -0.43 13.54
CA LEU A 100 -22.77 1.04 13.69
C LEU A 100 -22.37 1.48 15.11
N ARG A 101 -21.91 2.72 15.23
CA ARG A 101 -21.71 3.42 16.51
C ARG A 101 -22.18 4.86 16.40
N ILE A 102 -22.65 5.43 17.50
CA ILE A 102 -23.02 6.84 17.61
C ILE A 102 -21.81 7.60 18.15
N THR A 103 -21.53 8.78 17.61
CA THR A 103 -20.46 9.68 18.06
C THR A 103 -20.94 10.57 19.21
N PRO A 104 -20.03 11.21 19.98
CA PRO A 104 -20.44 12.18 21.01
C PRO A 104 -21.26 13.35 20.45
N THR A 105 -21.09 13.66 19.17
CA THR A 105 -21.82 14.71 18.44
C THR A 105 -23.16 14.24 17.86
N GLY A 106 -23.62 13.02 18.19
CA GLY A 106 -24.95 12.52 17.86
C GLY A 106 -25.08 11.80 16.51
N HIS A 107 -24.12 11.91 15.59
CA HIS A 107 -24.20 11.25 14.28
C HIS A 107 -23.63 9.82 14.27
N TYR A 108 -24.09 9.02 13.30
CA TYR A 108 -23.70 7.63 13.13
C TYR A 108 -22.36 7.47 12.41
N ARG A 109 -21.65 6.37 12.72
CA ARG A 109 -20.47 5.88 12.01
C ARG A 109 -20.49 4.36 11.86
N LEU A 110 -20.10 3.88 10.70
CA LEU A 110 -19.89 2.47 10.38
C LEU A 110 -18.69 1.92 11.14
N ARG A 111 -18.87 0.75 11.79
CA ARG A 111 -17.79 0.07 12.51
C ARG A 111 -16.87 -0.66 11.52
N PRO A 112 -15.55 -0.43 11.58
CA PRO A 112 -14.60 -1.20 10.78
C PRO A 112 -14.61 -2.66 11.22
N ILE A 113 -14.32 -3.55 10.28
CA ILE A 113 -14.20 -4.98 10.52
C ILE A 113 -12.77 -5.27 11.01
N ARG A 114 -12.68 -5.99 12.12
CA ARG A 114 -11.42 -6.53 12.62
C ARG A 114 -11.23 -7.90 11.98
N GLU A 115 -10.29 -7.99 11.04
CA GLU A 115 -9.82 -9.27 10.53
C GLU A 115 -8.54 -9.62 11.27
N GLN A 116 -8.43 -10.86 11.77
CA GLN A 116 -7.13 -11.39 12.18
C GLN A 116 -6.26 -11.39 10.93
N LYS A 117 -5.24 -10.52 10.90
CA LYS A 117 -4.25 -10.56 9.83
C LYS A 117 -3.55 -11.90 9.94
N HIS A 118 -3.93 -12.86 9.11
CA HIS A 118 -3.04 -13.96 8.80
C HIS A 118 -1.76 -13.35 8.26
N THR A 119 -0.66 -13.58 8.95
CA THR A 119 0.62 -13.01 8.62
C THR A 119 1.20 -13.77 7.43
N TYR A 120 0.83 -13.36 6.23
CA TYR A 120 1.19 -14.12 5.03
C TYR A 120 2.66 -13.91 4.64
N LEU A 121 3.56 -14.64 5.29
CA LEU A 121 4.90 -14.95 4.76
C LEU A 121 4.82 -15.64 3.39
N ASP A 122 3.71 -16.34 3.10
CA ASP A 122 3.44 -17.07 1.84
C ASP A 122 3.41 -16.20 0.58
N THR A 123 3.42 -14.88 0.74
CA THR A 123 3.38 -13.94 -0.37
C THR A 123 4.75 -13.38 -0.75
N VAL A 124 5.81 -13.75 -0.02
CA VAL A 124 7.18 -13.29 -0.25
C VAL A 124 7.91 -14.23 -1.22
N ILE A 125 8.65 -13.67 -2.18
CA ILE A 125 9.48 -14.45 -3.09
C ILE A 125 10.63 -15.14 -2.33
N SER A 126 10.78 -16.45 -2.54
CA SER A 126 11.84 -17.24 -1.91
C SER A 126 13.23 -16.83 -2.43
N GLN A 127 14.29 -17.14 -1.66
CA GLN A 127 15.68 -16.94 -2.11
C GLN A 127 15.94 -17.69 -3.43
N LYS A 128 15.51 -18.95 -3.51
CA LYS A 128 15.64 -19.81 -4.69
C LYS A 128 14.97 -19.20 -5.92
N ASP A 129 13.74 -18.72 -5.79
CA ASP A 129 13.01 -18.11 -6.90
C ASP A 129 13.60 -16.77 -7.32
N TYR A 130 14.07 -15.96 -6.36
CA TYR A 130 14.76 -14.71 -6.66
C TYR A 130 16.06 -14.94 -7.45
N ASP A 131 16.86 -15.92 -7.05
CA ASP A 131 18.11 -16.25 -7.76
C ASP A 131 17.83 -16.86 -9.13
N ARG A 132 16.76 -17.67 -9.25
CA ARG A 132 16.27 -18.17 -10.55
C ARG A 132 15.84 -17.01 -11.45
N LEU A 133 15.06 -16.06 -10.93
CA LEU A 133 14.59 -14.87 -11.65
C LEU A 133 15.75 -14.05 -12.18
N LYS A 134 16.71 -13.70 -11.33
CA LYS A 134 17.91 -12.93 -11.73
C LYS A 134 18.70 -13.61 -12.84
N ARG A 135 18.99 -14.91 -12.67
CA ARG A 135 19.79 -15.68 -13.63
C ARG A 135 19.08 -15.79 -14.98
N ARG A 136 17.77 -16.07 -14.98
CA ARG A 136 16.97 -16.17 -16.22
C ARG A 136 16.86 -14.83 -16.93
N LEU A 137 16.64 -13.73 -16.20
CA LEU A 137 16.62 -12.39 -16.79
C LEU A 137 17.96 -12.02 -17.45
N LYS A 138 19.10 -12.33 -16.81
CA LYS A 138 20.42 -12.13 -17.43
C LYS A 138 20.62 -13.03 -18.66
N LYS A 139 20.25 -14.31 -18.56
CA LYS A 139 20.39 -15.28 -19.66
C LYS A 139 19.59 -14.86 -20.90
N ASP A 140 18.40 -14.30 -20.70
CA ASP A 140 17.54 -13.82 -21.79
C ASP A 140 17.88 -12.39 -22.23
N GLU A 141 19.01 -11.83 -21.77
CA GLU A 141 19.46 -10.44 -22.01
C GLU A 141 18.41 -9.37 -21.63
N ASN A 142 17.49 -9.73 -20.74
CA ASN A 142 16.42 -8.87 -20.31
C ASN A 142 16.87 -7.98 -19.14
N TYR A 143 17.88 -7.16 -19.41
CA TYR A 143 18.55 -6.33 -18.42
C TYR A 143 17.65 -5.25 -17.81
N PHE A 144 16.68 -4.73 -18.57
CA PHE A 144 15.73 -3.74 -18.05
C PHE A 144 14.95 -4.28 -16.84
N TRP A 145 14.37 -5.48 -17.00
CA TRP A 145 13.65 -6.15 -15.91
C TRP A 145 14.58 -6.72 -14.85
N TYR A 146 15.81 -7.12 -15.22
CA TYR A 146 16.85 -7.48 -14.25
C TYR A 146 17.13 -6.33 -13.28
N PHE A 147 17.30 -5.10 -13.78
CA PHE A 147 17.55 -3.95 -12.91
C PHE A 147 16.32 -3.58 -12.09
N ILE A 148 15.09 -3.59 -12.64
CA ILE A 148 13.87 -3.39 -11.84
C ILE A 148 13.83 -4.33 -10.63
N VAL A 149 14.08 -5.62 -10.84
CA VAL A 149 14.08 -6.63 -9.78
C VAL A 149 15.24 -6.42 -8.80
N ARG A 150 16.43 -6.06 -9.30
CA ARG A 150 17.60 -5.77 -8.46
C ARG A 150 17.36 -4.58 -7.55
N PHE A 151 16.87 -3.45 -8.06
CA PHE A 151 16.57 -2.27 -7.25
C PHE A 151 15.52 -2.61 -6.18
N LEU A 152 14.37 -3.17 -6.57
CA LEU A 152 13.31 -3.53 -5.62
C LEU A 152 13.80 -4.42 -4.46
N ALA A 153 14.62 -5.42 -4.76
CA ALA A 153 15.07 -6.41 -3.78
C ALA A 153 16.31 -5.98 -2.97
N SER A 154 17.04 -4.96 -3.39
CA SER A 154 18.29 -4.53 -2.73
C SER A 154 18.20 -3.17 -2.03
N THR A 155 17.20 -2.36 -2.36
CA THR A 155 16.97 -1.06 -1.70
C THR A 155 15.73 -1.05 -0.83
N GLY A 156 14.83 -2.03 -1.01
CA GLY A 156 13.53 -2.06 -0.35
C GLY A 156 12.57 -0.97 -0.82
N ALA A 157 12.85 -0.25 -1.91
CA ALA A 157 12.01 0.83 -2.41
C ALA A 157 10.57 0.40 -2.70
N ARG A 158 9.61 1.31 -2.47
CA ARG A 158 8.25 1.16 -3.01
C ARG A 158 8.29 1.32 -4.54
N VAL A 159 7.33 0.72 -5.24
CA VAL A 159 7.25 0.85 -6.72
C VAL A 159 7.10 2.31 -7.18
N SER A 160 6.44 3.16 -6.40
CA SER A 160 6.33 4.58 -6.68
C SER A 160 7.69 5.30 -6.61
N GLU A 161 8.54 4.91 -5.66
CA GLU A 161 9.86 5.48 -5.43
C GLU A 161 10.86 4.96 -6.48
N LEU A 162 10.81 3.65 -6.81
CA LEU A 162 11.60 3.04 -7.88
C LEU A 162 11.48 3.83 -9.20
N ARG A 163 10.25 4.24 -9.54
CA ARG A 163 9.96 4.95 -10.79
C ARG A 163 10.52 6.37 -10.84
N GLN A 164 10.90 6.93 -9.69
CA GLN A 164 11.44 8.28 -9.57
C GLN A 164 12.97 8.30 -9.61
N ILE A 165 13.63 7.14 -9.53
CA ILE A 165 15.10 7.05 -9.56
C ILE A 165 15.63 7.56 -10.90
N LYS A 166 16.60 8.46 -10.80
CA LYS A 166 17.32 9.03 -11.93
C LYS A 166 18.78 8.60 -11.98
N MET A 167 19.44 8.89 -13.09
CA MET A 167 20.87 8.63 -13.26
C MET A 167 21.70 9.42 -12.25
N GLU A 168 21.31 10.65 -11.92
CA GLU A 168 22.03 11.49 -10.97
C GLU A 168 22.00 10.87 -9.56
N ASP A 169 20.84 10.34 -9.15
CA ASP A 169 20.70 9.62 -7.87
C ASP A 169 21.61 8.37 -7.84
N LEU A 170 21.71 7.67 -8.97
CA LEU A 170 22.51 6.46 -9.09
C LEU A 170 24.01 6.75 -8.98
N GLN A 171 24.46 7.86 -9.58
CA GLN A 171 25.83 8.37 -9.48
C GLN A 171 26.16 8.82 -8.05
N LEU A 172 25.22 9.48 -7.36
CA LEU A 172 25.36 9.85 -5.94
C LEU A 172 25.32 8.63 -5.01
N GLY A 173 24.68 7.54 -5.44
CA GLY A 173 24.49 6.32 -4.66
C GLY A 173 23.30 6.36 -3.70
N TYR A 174 22.43 7.37 -3.81
CA TYR A 174 21.20 7.46 -3.02
C TYR A 174 20.16 8.37 -3.69
N LEU A 175 18.90 8.20 -3.28
CA LEU A 175 17.78 9.07 -3.63
C LEU A 175 17.15 9.64 -2.35
N ASP A 176 17.02 10.96 -2.27
CA ASP A 176 16.29 11.62 -1.17
C ASP A 176 14.79 11.72 -1.50
N LEU A 177 13.97 11.19 -0.60
CA LEU A 177 12.51 11.14 -0.72
C LEU A 177 11.88 12.10 0.29
N TYR A 178 11.06 13.01 -0.23
CA TYR A 178 10.36 14.01 0.56
C TYR A 178 8.97 13.50 0.95
N SER A 179 8.69 13.47 2.25
CA SER A 179 7.38 13.09 2.81
C SER A 179 6.59 14.32 3.25
N LYS A 180 5.28 14.15 3.47
CA LYS A 180 4.43 15.20 4.04
C LYS A 180 5.01 15.69 5.39
N GLY A 181 5.06 17.00 5.59
CA GLY A 181 5.64 17.61 6.79
C GLY A 181 7.15 17.86 6.73
N GLY A 182 7.76 17.86 5.53
CA GLY A 182 9.17 18.25 5.36
C GLY A 182 10.19 17.19 5.77
N LYS A 183 9.75 16.01 6.19
CA LYS A 183 10.65 14.90 6.54
C LYS A 183 11.32 14.34 5.29
N ILE A 184 12.65 14.25 5.33
CA ILE A 184 13.47 13.68 4.27
C ILE A 184 13.87 12.26 4.69
N ARG A 185 13.72 11.31 3.77
CA ARG A 185 14.24 9.95 3.92
C ARG A 185 15.16 9.62 2.76
N ARG A 186 16.38 9.18 3.08
CA ARG A 186 17.35 8.73 2.09
C ARG A 186 17.19 7.26 1.78
N LEU A 187 17.07 6.92 0.50
CA LEU A 187 17.10 5.56 -0.03
C LEU A 187 18.50 5.28 -0.59
N PHE A 188 19.27 4.42 0.07
CA PHE A 188 20.64 4.09 -0.36
C PHE A 188 20.68 3.01 -1.44
N PHE A 189 21.63 3.15 -2.36
CA PHE A 189 21.91 2.17 -3.41
C PHE A 189 23.23 1.43 -3.10
N PRO A 190 23.23 0.08 -3.05
CA PRO A 190 24.47 -0.66 -2.87
C PRO A 190 25.48 -0.37 -3.99
N ARG A 191 26.76 -0.17 -3.65
CA ARG A 191 27.82 0.12 -4.65
C ARG A 191 27.86 -0.90 -5.79
N SER A 192 27.64 -2.18 -5.49
CA SER A 192 27.58 -3.26 -6.49
C SER A 192 26.38 -3.13 -7.44
N LEU A 193 25.26 -2.58 -6.97
CA LEU A 193 24.13 -2.25 -7.84
C LEU A 193 24.48 -1.09 -8.76
N CYS A 194 25.04 -0.01 -8.23
CA CYS A 194 25.45 1.15 -9.03
C CYS A 194 26.47 0.77 -10.11
N GLY A 195 27.50 -0.01 -9.75
CA GLY A 195 28.54 -0.47 -10.67
C GLY A 195 28.01 -1.34 -11.82
N GLU A 196 26.97 -2.15 -11.60
CA GLU A 196 26.30 -2.89 -12.67
C GLU A 196 25.34 -2.00 -13.49
N ALA A 197 24.60 -1.10 -12.82
CA ALA A 197 23.49 -0.37 -13.42
C ALA A 197 23.91 0.84 -14.27
N ILE A 198 24.90 1.62 -13.81
CA ILE A 198 25.36 2.84 -14.51
C ILE A 198 25.81 2.50 -15.94
N PRO A 199 26.72 1.52 -16.18
CA PRO A 199 27.16 1.20 -17.54
C PRO A 199 26.03 0.68 -18.44
N TYR A 200 25.08 -0.07 -17.85
CA TYR A 200 23.91 -0.55 -18.58
C TYR A 200 23.03 0.60 -19.06
N PHE A 201 22.66 1.54 -18.19
CA PHE A 201 21.79 2.65 -18.59
C PHE A 201 22.50 3.63 -19.52
N ALA A 202 23.81 3.87 -19.31
CA ALA A 202 24.63 4.68 -20.21
C ALA A 202 24.68 4.08 -21.63
N SER A 203 24.89 2.76 -21.77
CA SER A 203 24.88 2.10 -23.09
C SER A 203 23.52 2.11 -23.80
N ARG A 204 22.44 2.42 -23.07
CA ARG A 204 21.09 2.63 -23.61
C ARG A 204 20.78 4.09 -23.96
N GLY A 205 21.78 4.98 -23.86
CA GLY A 205 21.60 6.42 -24.06
C GLY A 205 20.75 7.07 -22.97
N ILE A 206 20.91 6.61 -21.73
CA ILE A 206 20.35 7.24 -20.53
C ILE A 206 21.53 7.66 -19.68
N ASP A 207 22.02 8.86 -19.92
CA ASP A 207 23.10 9.55 -19.23
C ASP A 207 22.59 10.56 -18.19
N SER A 208 21.33 10.95 -18.29
CA SER A 208 20.62 11.84 -17.36
C SER A 208 19.14 11.48 -17.22
N GLY A 209 18.52 11.89 -16.12
CA GLY A 209 17.08 11.74 -15.89
C GLY A 209 16.64 10.32 -15.51
N PHE A 210 15.33 10.06 -15.65
CA PHE A 210 14.69 8.84 -15.13
C PHE A 210 15.21 7.56 -15.79
N LEU A 211 15.47 6.53 -14.98
CA LEU A 211 16.03 5.25 -15.46
C LEU A 211 14.99 4.33 -16.12
N PHE A 212 13.81 4.19 -15.50
CA PHE A 212 12.82 3.19 -15.90
C PHE A 212 11.75 3.76 -16.84
N LEU A 213 12.16 3.99 -18.09
CA LEU A 213 11.31 4.56 -19.14
C LEU A 213 10.69 3.48 -20.04
N THR A 214 9.51 3.78 -20.57
CA THR A 214 8.88 3.03 -21.66
C THR A 214 9.51 3.38 -23.01
N ARG A 215 9.14 2.65 -24.08
CA ARG A 215 9.57 2.98 -25.45
C ARG A 215 9.18 4.41 -25.89
N ARG A 216 8.13 4.99 -25.29
CA ARG A 216 7.69 6.37 -25.52
C ARG A 216 8.40 7.40 -24.63
N ARG A 217 9.51 7.02 -23.96
CA ARG A 217 10.29 7.87 -23.03
C ARG A 217 9.48 8.41 -21.83
N THR A 218 8.37 7.77 -21.49
CA THR A 218 7.60 8.07 -20.26
C THR A 218 7.93 7.09 -19.15
N CYS A 219 7.81 7.49 -17.88
CA CYS A 219 8.05 6.59 -16.76
C CYS A 219 7.09 5.39 -16.80
N ILE A 220 7.62 4.16 -16.70
CA ILE A 220 6.81 2.95 -16.64
C ILE A 220 5.81 3.03 -15.50
N SER A 221 4.56 2.62 -15.69
CA SER A 221 3.55 2.69 -14.62
C SER A 221 3.74 1.57 -13.60
N ALA A 222 3.35 1.81 -12.35
CA ALA A 222 3.38 0.77 -11.31
C ALA A 222 2.56 -0.47 -11.70
N ARG A 223 1.42 -0.24 -12.37
CA ARG A 223 0.57 -1.31 -12.89
C ARG A 223 1.26 -2.12 -13.99
N ALA A 224 1.99 -1.47 -14.89
CA ALA A 224 2.78 -2.16 -15.92
C ALA A 224 3.89 -3.01 -15.30
N ILE A 225 4.59 -2.50 -14.29
CA ILE A 225 5.58 -3.28 -13.52
C ILE A 225 4.94 -4.52 -12.93
N GLU A 226 3.82 -4.38 -12.22
CA GLU A 226 3.14 -5.50 -11.58
C GLU A 226 2.68 -6.56 -12.61
N MET A 227 2.01 -6.14 -13.68
CA MET A 227 1.54 -7.06 -14.72
C MET A 227 2.71 -7.79 -15.37
N GLN A 228 3.78 -7.08 -15.72
CA GLN A 228 4.91 -7.69 -16.39
C GLN A 228 5.69 -8.65 -15.47
N LEU A 229 5.81 -8.35 -14.17
CA LEU A 229 6.38 -9.27 -13.20
C LEU A 229 5.58 -10.59 -13.14
N LYS A 230 4.24 -10.54 -13.21
CA LYS A 230 3.40 -11.75 -13.27
C LYS A 230 3.61 -12.52 -14.58
N THR A 231 3.76 -11.83 -15.71
CA THR A 231 4.09 -12.47 -17.00
C THR A 231 5.45 -13.16 -16.97
N ILE A 232 6.47 -12.49 -16.43
CA ILE A 232 7.81 -13.04 -16.23
C ILE A 232 7.77 -14.25 -15.29
N ALA A 233 6.98 -14.19 -14.22
CA ALA A 233 6.79 -15.28 -13.28
C ALA A 233 6.31 -16.55 -13.99
N LYS A 234 5.24 -16.43 -14.79
CA LYS A 234 4.70 -17.55 -15.58
C LYS A 234 5.75 -18.12 -16.53
N ARG A 235 6.45 -17.25 -17.28
CA ARG A 235 7.50 -17.66 -18.22
C ARG A 235 8.63 -18.44 -17.54
N TYR A 236 9.05 -18.00 -16.35
CA TYR A 236 10.12 -18.64 -15.61
C TYR A 236 9.63 -19.68 -14.60
N GLN A 237 8.35 -20.08 -14.64
CA GLN A 237 7.72 -21.03 -13.73
C GLN A 237 8.02 -20.71 -12.25
N ILE A 238 7.94 -19.44 -11.91
CA ILE A 238 7.98 -18.92 -10.54
C ILE A 238 6.54 -18.66 -10.12
N ASN A 239 6.20 -18.92 -8.86
CA ASN A 239 4.85 -18.67 -8.34
C ASN A 239 4.42 -17.22 -8.64
N PRO A 240 3.40 -16.99 -9.48
CA PRO A 240 2.97 -15.64 -9.80
C PRO A 240 2.48 -14.90 -8.57
N ALA A 241 1.90 -15.57 -7.56
CA ALA A 241 1.38 -14.93 -6.36
C ALA A 241 2.44 -14.07 -5.65
N THR A 242 3.70 -14.51 -5.63
CA THR A 242 4.82 -13.82 -4.95
C THR A 242 5.54 -12.78 -5.82
N MET A 243 5.14 -12.60 -7.08
CA MET A 243 5.83 -11.76 -8.06
C MET A 243 5.17 -10.39 -8.22
N TYR A 244 5.40 -9.51 -7.24
CA TYR A 244 4.92 -8.13 -7.22
C TYR A 244 5.85 -7.24 -6.37
N PRO A 245 5.88 -5.90 -6.55
CA PRO A 245 6.89 -5.04 -5.93
C PRO A 245 7.00 -5.14 -4.41
N HIS A 246 5.88 -5.21 -3.70
CA HIS A 246 5.89 -5.32 -2.24
C HIS A 246 6.51 -6.64 -1.75
N SER A 247 6.37 -7.75 -2.48
CA SER A 247 7.05 -9.00 -2.13
C SER A 247 8.57 -8.85 -2.12
N PHE A 248 9.16 -8.13 -3.08
CA PHE A 248 10.61 -7.85 -3.07
C PHE A 248 11.04 -6.95 -1.91
N ARG A 249 10.20 -5.98 -1.53
CA ARG A 249 10.43 -5.15 -0.34
C ARG A 249 10.36 -5.96 0.96
N HIS A 250 9.40 -6.88 1.07
CA HIS A 250 9.33 -7.84 2.18
C HIS A 250 10.59 -8.69 2.23
N ARG A 251 11.04 -9.21 1.07
CA ARG A 251 12.28 -9.98 0.97
C ARG A 251 13.50 -9.18 1.42
N TYR A 252 13.59 -7.90 1.05
CA TYR A 252 14.64 -7.00 1.52
C TYR A 252 14.61 -6.88 3.05
N ALA A 253 13.44 -6.59 3.62
CA ALA A 253 13.24 -6.46 5.07
C ALA A 253 13.66 -7.72 5.84
N ILE A 254 13.20 -8.90 5.39
CA ILE A 254 13.53 -10.19 6.00
C ILE A 254 15.04 -10.46 5.90
N ASN A 255 15.66 -10.23 4.73
CA ASN A 255 17.10 -10.43 4.56
C ASN A 255 17.93 -9.45 5.40
N PHE A 256 17.46 -8.20 5.55
CA PHE A 256 18.08 -7.22 6.43
C PHE A 256 18.06 -7.71 7.87
N LEU A 257 16.88 -8.04 8.44
CA LEU A 257 16.76 -8.51 9.82
C LEU A 257 17.52 -9.80 10.10
N LYS A 258 17.59 -10.71 9.12
CA LYS A 258 18.38 -11.95 9.24
C LYS A 258 19.89 -11.69 9.34
N ARG A 259 20.39 -10.61 8.73
CA ARG A 259 21.83 -10.25 8.73
C ARG A 259 22.18 -9.22 9.79
N PHE A 260 21.24 -8.32 10.09
CA PHE A 260 21.38 -7.18 10.96
C PHE A 260 20.04 -6.97 11.68
N ASN A 261 19.94 -7.47 12.91
CA ASN A 261 18.70 -7.55 13.67
C ASN A 261 18.33 -6.21 14.33
N ASP A 262 18.21 -5.14 13.53
CA ASP A 262 17.81 -3.81 13.97
C ASP A 262 16.52 -3.39 13.27
N ILE A 263 15.41 -3.50 14.00
CA ILE A 263 14.08 -3.14 13.49
C ILE A 263 13.90 -1.62 13.35
N SER A 264 14.54 -0.83 14.20
CA SER A 264 14.40 0.63 14.21
C SER A 264 15.07 1.20 12.96
N LEU A 265 16.32 0.81 12.70
CA LEU A 265 17.02 1.20 11.49
C LEU A 265 16.28 0.73 10.23
N LEU A 266 15.76 -0.50 10.24
CA LEU A 266 14.96 -0.98 9.10
C LEU A 266 13.69 -0.14 8.89
N ALA A 267 12.99 0.23 9.96
CA ALA A 267 11.79 1.07 9.86
C ALA A 267 12.10 2.44 9.25
N ASP A 268 13.24 3.04 9.61
CA ASP A 268 13.71 4.31 9.06
C ASP A 268 14.09 4.18 7.58
N LEU A 269 14.84 3.15 7.20
CA LEU A 269 15.23 2.86 5.82
C LEU A 269 14.01 2.63 4.91
N LEU A 270 13.03 1.90 5.42
CA LEU A 270 11.76 1.66 4.74
C LEU A 270 10.83 2.88 4.79
N GLY A 271 11.07 3.83 5.70
CA GLY A 271 10.20 4.94 6.08
C GLY A 271 8.78 4.47 6.35
N HIS A 272 8.67 3.68 7.40
CA HIS A 272 7.42 3.34 8.04
C HIS A 272 7.14 4.34 9.15
N ASP A 273 5.95 4.95 9.14
CA ASP A 273 5.54 5.92 10.18
C ASP A 273 5.35 5.27 11.56
N SER A 274 5.29 3.94 11.61
CA SER A 274 5.21 3.16 12.85
C SER A 274 6.04 1.89 12.77
N ILE A 275 6.71 1.56 13.88
CA ILE A 275 7.45 0.30 14.07
C ILE A 275 6.52 -0.91 13.93
N GLU A 276 5.24 -0.78 14.26
CA GLU A 276 4.25 -1.86 14.15
C GLU A 276 4.09 -2.34 12.70
N THR A 277 4.24 -1.42 11.74
CA THR A 277 4.27 -1.74 10.31
C THR A 277 5.50 -2.55 9.90
N THR A 278 6.60 -2.48 10.67
CA THR A 278 7.83 -3.24 10.45
C THR A 278 7.82 -4.56 11.23
N ARG A 279 7.08 -4.64 12.35
CA ARG A 279 6.92 -5.85 13.17
C ARG A 279 6.33 -7.03 12.38
N ILE A 280 5.55 -6.75 11.33
CA ILE A 280 5.04 -7.78 10.40
C ILE A 280 6.16 -8.63 9.78
N TYR A 281 7.40 -8.09 9.68
CA TYR A 281 8.55 -8.81 9.13
C TYR A 281 9.29 -9.68 10.15
N LEU A 282 9.07 -9.46 11.46
CA LEU A 282 9.64 -10.28 12.54
C LEU A 282 8.79 -11.50 12.86
N MET A 283 7.57 -11.56 12.34
CA MET A 283 6.66 -12.66 12.63
C MET A 283 7.23 -13.94 12.05
N LYS A 284 7.69 -14.81 12.95
CA LYS A 284 8.16 -16.16 12.67
C LYS A 284 6.95 -17.10 12.63
N SER A 285 7.04 -18.17 11.84
CA SER A 285 6.04 -19.25 11.96
C SER A 285 6.12 -19.89 13.35
N SER A 286 5.04 -20.54 13.80
CA SER A 286 5.05 -21.24 15.10
C SER A 286 6.20 -22.26 15.19
N GLN A 287 6.54 -22.91 14.08
CA GLN A 287 7.64 -23.86 14.01
C GLN A 287 9.02 -23.19 14.10
N GLU A 288 9.19 -22.02 13.46
CA GLU A 288 10.41 -21.21 13.61
C GLU A 288 10.55 -20.64 15.02
N GLN A 289 9.45 -20.28 15.68
CA GLN A 289 9.44 -19.86 17.08
C GLN A 289 9.85 -21.01 18.00
N GLN A 290 9.27 -22.19 17.81
CA GLN A 290 9.63 -23.39 18.56
C GLN A 290 11.12 -23.74 18.38
N THR A 291 11.62 -23.76 17.14
CA THR A 291 13.05 -24.01 16.88
C THR A 291 13.97 -23.01 17.57
N VAL A 292 13.55 -21.75 17.68
CA VAL A 292 14.32 -20.72 18.40
C VAL A 292 14.25 -20.95 19.89
N ILE A 293 13.08 -21.29 20.44
CA ILE A 293 12.90 -21.62 21.85
C ILE A 293 13.76 -22.84 22.20
N ASP A 294 13.69 -23.93 21.42
CA ASP A 294 14.49 -25.15 21.64
C ASP A 294 16.00 -24.89 21.61
N ARG A 295 16.45 -23.86 20.88
CA ARG A 295 17.86 -23.44 20.84
C ARG A 295 18.28 -22.53 21.98
N VAL A 296 17.34 -21.76 22.55
CA VAL A 296 17.62 -20.74 23.57
C VAL A 296 17.36 -21.29 24.97
N VAL A 297 16.32 -22.09 25.13
CA VAL A 297 15.93 -22.77 26.37
C VAL A 297 16.61 -24.13 26.39
N THR A 298 17.83 -24.14 26.90
CA THR A 298 18.66 -25.35 27.04
C THR A 298 18.76 -25.83 28.49
N TRP A 299 17.87 -25.38 29.38
CA TRP A 299 17.82 -25.73 30.80
C TRP A 299 16.58 -26.55 31.14
#